data_AF-A0A916T3E4-F1
#
_entry.id   AF-A0A916T3E4-F1
#
_cell.length_a   1.000
_cell.length_b   1.000
_cell.length_c   1.000
_cell.angle_alpha   90.00
_cell.angle_beta   90.00
_cell.angle_gamma   90.00
#
_symmetry.space_group_name_H-M   'P 1'
#
loop_
_entity.id
_entity.type
_entity.pdbx_description
1 polymer ?
#
loop_
_entity_poly.entity_id
_entity_poly.type
_entity_poly.pdbx_seq_one_letter_code
_entity_poly.pdbx_strand_id
1 'polypeptide(L)'
;MTEQDDQDGPGGPQRPPRVVQRRVRRTPNFLRFIITGAIIGFIVGALIASGGPDAQGYSDRTGVVLIGGIVAAFGALAGAVIGLLLERFLNRR
;
A
#
# COMPACT_ATOMS: atom_id res chain seq x y z
N MET A 1 -26.42 -10.06 69.28
CA MET A 1 -25.82 -9.05 68.39
C MET A 1 -24.42 -9.54 68.06
N THR A 2 -24.31 -10.42 67.08
CA THR A 2 -23.02 -10.92 66.57
C THR A 2 -22.89 -10.29 65.20
N GLU A 3 -22.21 -9.14 65.17
CA GLU A 3 -21.76 -8.51 63.93
C GLU A 3 -21.03 -9.57 63.11
N GLN A 4 -21.67 -9.94 62.01
CA GLN A 4 -21.00 -10.58 60.89
C GLN A 4 -19.96 -9.57 60.44
N ASP A 5 -18.71 -9.83 60.84
CA ASP A 5 -17.52 -9.27 60.25
C ASP A 5 -17.60 -9.53 58.74
N ASP A 6 -18.08 -8.51 58.02
CA ASP A 6 -18.09 -8.45 56.58
C ASP A 6 -16.66 -8.67 56.12
N GLN A 7 -16.43 -9.88 55.60
CA GLN A 7 -15.17 -10.27 54.99
C GLN A 7 -14.98 -9.50 53.68
N ASP A 8 -14.61 -8.22 53.80
CA ASP A 8 -13.92 -7.46 52.77
C ASP A 8 -12.48 -7.97 52.69
N GLY A 9 -12.32 -9.17 52.15
CA GLY A 9 -11.03 -9.68 51.74
C GLY A 9 -10.50 -8.87 50.54
N PRO A 10 -9.34 -8.19 50.65
CA PRO A 10 -8.75 -7.48 49.51
C PRO A 10 -8.07 -8.50 48.59
N GLY A 11 -8.86 -9.27 47.83
CA GLY A 11 -8.33 -10.45 47.15
C GLY A 11 -9.20 -11.04 46.05
N GLY A 12 -10.14 -10.29 45.47
CA GLY A 12 -10.80 -10.74 44.25
C GLY A 12 -9.74 -11.01 43.17
N PRO A 13 -9.71 -12.20 42.53
CA PRO A 13 -8.73 -12.49 41.48
C PRO A 13 -8.91 -11.47 40.36
N GLN A 14 -7.94 -10.56 40.23
CA GLN A 14 -7.85 -9.59 39.16
C GLN A 14 -7.74 -10.38 37.86
N ARG A 15 -8.87 -10.54 37.15
CA ARG A 15 -8.86 -11.17 35.84
C ARG A 15 -7.92 -10.34 34.96
N PRO A 16 -6.84 -10.92 34.42
CA PRO A 16 -5.89 -10.14 33.64
C PRO A 16 -6.66 -9.48 32.50
N PRO A 17 -6.40 -8.19 32.21
CA PRO A 17 -7.07 -7.49 31.13
C PRO A 17 -6.92 -8.33 29.87
N ARG A 18 -8.04 -8.83 29.34
CA ARG A 18 -8.08 -9.59 28.10
C ARG A 18 -7.52 -8.66 27.04
N VAL A 19 -6.27 -8.87 26.67
CA VAL A 19 -5.65 -8.15 25.56
C VAL A 19 -6.42 -8.60 24.33
N VAL A 20 -7.45 -7.85 23.97
CA VAL A 20 -8.18 -8.04 22.73
C VAL A 20 -7.14 -7.73 21.65
N GLN A 21 -6.47 -8.78 21.15
CA GLN A 21 -5.64 -8.67 19.97
C GLN A 21 -6.57 -8.24 18.84
N ARG A 22 -6.67 -6.92 18.65
CA ARG A 22 -7.34 -6.30 17.53
C ARG A 22 -6.59 -6.82 16.32
N ARG A 23 -7.17 -7.82 15.62
CA ARG A 23 -6.65 -8.26 14.32
C ARG A 23 -6.54 -7.00 13.49
N VAL A 24 -5.32 -6.56 13.27
CA VAL A 24 -5.02 -5.50 12.30
C VAL A 24 -5.58 -6.05 11.00
N ARG A 25 -6.74 -5.53 10.57
CA ARG A 25 -7.26 -5.80 9.24
C ARG A 25 -6.15 -5.32 8.32
N ARG A 26 -5.40 -6.25 7.74
CA ARG A 26 -4.32 -5.94 6.79
C ARG A 26 -4.98 -5.16 5.67
N THR A 27 -4.77 -3.85 5.66
CA THR A 27 -5.16 -3.02 4.53
C THR A 27 -4.47 -3.60 3.29
N PRO A 28 -5.19 -3.77 2.17
CA PRO A 28 -4.57 -4.18 0.91
C PRO A 28 -3.40 -3.25 0.62
N ASN A 29 -2.23 -3.80 0.27
CA ASN A 29 -1.02 -2.99 0.09
C ASN A 29 -1.08 -2.18 -1.22
N PHE A 30 -1.71 -1.00 -1.19
CA PHE A 30 -1.74 -0.04 -2.30
C PHE A 30 -0.39 0.25 -2.90
N LEU A 31 0.61 0.38 -2.02
CA LEU A 31 1.97 0.68 -2.41
C LEU A 31 2.52 -0.36 -3.40
N ARG A 32 2.11 -1.63 -3.29
CA ARG A 32 2.50 -2.67 -4.25
C ARG A 32 1.91 -2.42 -5.63
N PHE A 33 0.64 -2.02 -5.72
CA PHE A 33 0.01 -1.68 -7.00
C PHE A 33 0.65 -0.47 -7.66
N ILE A 34 0.97 0.56 -6.89
CA ILE A 34 1.67 1.77 -7.39
C ILE A 34 3.05 1.40 -7.93
N ILE A 35 3.84 0.65 -7.16
CA ILE A 35 5.19 0.21 -7.57
C ILE A 35 5.11 -0.64 -8.84
N THR A 36 4.16 -1.57 -8.91
CA THR A 36 4.02 -2.46 -10.06
C THR A 36 3.65 -1.66 -11.32
N GLY A 37 2.70 -0.72 -11.20
CA GLY A 37 2.35 0.20 -12.28
C GLY A 37 3.51 1.08 -12.73
N ALA A 38 4.30 1.60 -11.79
CA ALA A 38 5.49 2.41 -12.08
C ALA A 38 6.54 1.60 -12.86
N ILE A 39 6.80 0.37 -12.44
CA ILE A 39 7.76 -0.53 -13.09
C ILE A 39 7.30 -0.85 -14.52
N ILE A 40 6.03 -1.24 -14.70
CA ILE A 40 5.49 -1.55 -16.04
C ILE A 40 5.54 -0.32 -16.94
N GLY A 41 5.10 0.84 -16.44
CA GLY A 41 5.15 2.08 -17.20
C GLY A 41 6.57 2.48 -17.59
N PHE A 42 7.53 2.31 -16.68
CA PHE A 42 8.94 2.59 -16.98
C PHE A 42 9.48 1.67 -18.08
N ILE A 43 9.19 0.36 -18.01
CA ILE A 43 9.62 -0.61 -19.03
C ILE A 43 9.03 -0.23 -20.40
N VAL A 44 7.72 0.07 -20.46
CA VAL A 44 7.05 0.45 -21.71
C VAL A 44 7.63 1.76 -22.27
N GLY A 45 7.83 2.77 -21.42
CA GLY A 45 8.41 4.05 -21.86
C GLY A 45 9.87 3.92 -22.30
N ALA A 46 10.66 3.07 -21.66
CA ALA A 46 12.02 2.77 -22.07
C ALA A 46 12.06 2.10 -23.46
N LEU A 47 11.16 1.15 -23.71
CA LEU A 47 11.04 0.50 -25.03
C LEU A 47 10.66 1.51 -26.11
N ILE A 48 9.67 2.39 -25.85
CA ILE A 48 9.26 3.45 -26.78
C ILE A 48 10.44 4.38 -27.07
N ALA A 49 11.17 4.81 -26.04
CA ALA A 49 12.32 5.69 -26.18
C ALA A 49 13.45 5.06 -26.99
N SER A 50 13.69 3.76 -26.81
CA SER A 50 14.74 3.02 -27.53
C SER A 50 14.37 2.66 -28.98
N GLY A 51 13.08 2.68 -29.34
CA GLY A 51 12.59 2.33 -30.68
C GLY A 51 12.28 3.54 -31.57
N GLY A 52 12.41 4.76 -31.06
CA GLY A 52 12.17 5.99 -31.82
C GLY A 52 13.30 6.32 -32.80
N PRO A 53 13.03 7.04 -33.90
CA PRO A 53 14.08 7.54 -34.79
C PRO A 53 15.05 8.44 -34.01
N ASP A 54 16.35 8.27 -34.23
CA ASP A 54 17.37 9.11 -33.62
C ASP A 54 17.15 10.57 -34.02
N ALA A 55 16.80 11.41 -33.04
CA ALA A 55 16.74 12.85 -33.24
C ALA A 55 18.18 13.39 -33.22
N GLN A 56 18.64 13.96 -34.34
CA GLN A 56 19.99 14.52 -34.45
C GLN A 56 20.25 15.53 -33.32
N GLY A 57 21.25 15.25 -32.49
CA GLY A 57 21.66 16.10 -31.36
C GLY A 57 21.02 15.75 -30.02
N TYR A 58 20.20 14.70 -29.94
CA TYR A 58 19.60 14.23 -28.69
C TYR A 58 20.31 12.97 -28.17
N SER A 59 20.63 12.91 -26.87
CA SER A 59 21.26 11.73 -26.28
C SER A 59 20.21 10.66 -25.95
N ASP A 60 20.41 9.43 -26.44
CA ASP A 60 19.52 8.28 -26.23
C ASP A 60 19.18 8.05 -24.76
N ARG A 61 20.15 8.25 -23.85
CA ARG A 61 19.92 8.13 -22.40
C ARG A 61 18.90 9.14 -21.88
N THR A 62 18.94 10.37 -22.40
CA THR A 62 18.02 11.43 -21.99
C THR A 62 16.60 11.11 -22.47
N GLY A 63 16.45 10.57 -23.69
CA GLY A 63 15.17 10.09 -24.21
C GLY A 63 14.57 8.97 -23.37
N VAL A 64 15.39 7.97 -23.02
CA VAL A 64 14.96 6.85 -22.16
C VAL A 64 14.51 7.33 -20.79
N VAL A 65 15.23 8.26 -20.16
CA VAL A 65 14.85 8.75 -18.83
C VAL A 65 13.60 9.63 -18.86
N LEU A 66 13.46 10.53 -19.84
CA LEU A 66 12.29 11.42 -19.92
C LEU A 66 11.02 10.67 -20.33
N ILE A 67 11.07 9.94 -21.44
CA ILE A 67 9.90 9.19 -21.93
C ILE A 67 9.59 8.04 -20.96
N GLY A 68 10.62 7.29 -20.53
CA GLY A 68 10.49 6.26 -19.50
C GLY A 68 9.89 6.79 -18.21
N GLY A 69 10.37 7.94 -17.72
CA GLY A 69 9.88 8.57 -16.51
C GLY A 69 8.43 9.04 -16.61
N ILE A 70 8.04 9.67 -17.72
CA ILE A 70 6.66 10.12 -17.95
C ILE A 70 5.71 8.92 -18.00
N VAL A 71 6.04 7.90 -18.79
CA VAL A 71 5.19 6.69 -18.91
C VAL A 71 5.16 5.93 -17.57
N ALA A 72 6.27 5.90 -16.81
CA ALA A 72 6.29 5.36 -15.45
C ALA A 72 5.33 6.09 -14.51
N ALA A 73 5.27 7.44 -14.57
CA ALA A 73 4.36 8.22 -13.75
C ALA A 73 2.88 7.89 -14.07
N PHE A 74 2.53 7.78 -15.35
CA PHE A 74 1.19 7.33 -15.76
C PHE A 74 0.90 5.88 -15.35
N GLY A 75 1.88 4.99 -15.46
CA GLY A 75 1.77 3.61 -14.99
C GLY A 75 1.54 3.54 -13.48
N ALA A 76 2.26 4.34 -12.69
CA ALA A 76 2.07 4.44 -11.25
C ALA A 76 0.66 4.94 -10.89
N LEU A 77 0.18 5.95 -11.60
CA LEU A 77 -1.17 6.49 -11.44
C LEU A 77 -2.24 5.43 -11.75
N ALA A 78 -2.12 4.73 -12.87
CA ALA A 78 -3.01 3.64 -13.25
C ALA A 78 -2.99 2.50 -12.22
N GLY A 79 -1.80 2.12 -11.74
CA GLY A 79 -1.62 1.15 -10.65
C GLY A 79 -2.33 1.59 -9.37
N ALA A 80 -2.17 2.85 -8.96
CA ALA A 80 -2.85 3.43 -7.81
C ALA A 80 -4.38 3.33 -7.94
N VAL A 81 -4.93 3.72 -9.10
CA VAL A 81 -6.36 3.68 -9.37
C VAL A 81 -6.90 2.24 -9.31
N ILE A 82 -6.20 1.27 -9.90
CA ILE A 82 -6.59 -0.15 -9.84
C ILE A 82 -6.56 -0.66 -8.39
N GLY A 83 -5.50 -0.34 -7.63
CA GLY A 83 -5.42 -0.65 -6.20
C GLY A 83 -6.59 -0.08 -5.41
N LEU A 84 -7.00 1.16 -5.73
CA LEU A 84 -8.13 1.84 -5.09
C LEU A 84 -9.46 1.19 -5.40
N LEU A 85 -9.65 0.83 -6.66
CA LEU A 85 -10.85 0.11 -7.08
C LEU A 85 -10.92 -1.23 -6.36
N LEU A 86 -9.83 -2.01 -6.30
CA LEU A 86 -9.81 -3.30 -5.62
C LEU A 86 -10.12 -3.19 -4.12
N GLU A 87 -9.53 -2.23 -3.41
CA GLU A 87 -9.88 -2.00 -2.00
C GLU A 87 -11.36 -1.65 -1.85
N ARG A 88 -11.88 -0.79 -2.73
CA ARG A 88 -13.28 -0.36 -2.66
C ARG A 88 -14.26 -1.49 -2.98
N PHE A 89 -13.93 -2.38 -3.92
CA PHE A 89 -14.73 -3.55 -4.21
C PHE A 89 -14.69 -4.59 -3.09
N LEU A 90 -13.51 -4.81 -2.50
CA LEU A 90 -13.35 -5.79 -1.43
C LEU A 90 -14.00 -5.33 -0.12
N ASN A 91 -14.00 -4.02 0.17
CA ASN A 91 -14.60 -3.46 1.38
C ASN A 91 -16.13 -3.25 1.28
N ARG A 92 -16.72 -3.43 0.09
CA ARG A 92 -18.17 -3.30 -0.14
C ARG A 92 -18.94 -4.61 0.06
N ARG A 93 -18.28 -5.75 0.27
CA ARG A 93 -18.89 -7.05 0.56
C ARG A 93 -18.63 -7.44 2.01
#